data_AF-A0A2U2EFM6-F1
#
_entry.id   AF-A0A2U2EFM6-F1
#
_cell.length_a   1.000
_cell.length_b   1.000
_cell.length_c   1.000
_cell.angle_alpha   90.00
_cell.angle_beta   90.00
_cell.angle_gamma   90.00
#
_symmetry.space_group_name_H-M   'P 1'
#
loop_
_entity.id
_entity.type
_entity.pdbx_description
1 polymer ?
#
loop_
_entity_poly.entity_id
_entity_poly.type
_entity_poly.pdbx_seq_one_letter_code
_entity_poly.pdbx_strand_id
1 'polypeptide(L)'
;MYGSKEIKIALRKYIASTGNKTIDEQSVVDILDGGADRDFDKASQIVKEIRHQFRVGQSIPEWLRMLTFRLIYDYLSIEYEKKMEYDSKEENRKKRKFYKMPTQISLLEALGLNKKVFDRTSSWNMYSPEMKLRQSKYKALSIPFTYAETETKPIYVAMLHHIISESRIITDTFVDVFGKMGYVPAFCAEGYAKKVMFTPNADLFKKYYKGITDNPIKTYDLIQRYGDIAKEILGSLDGLRGRAKLEEFERRFYDYKAVRVLCSIKEPETKKNDDCNKKMSETKADDFCEYAALKFCDMCFNMPYWKQGSIIDGEYVQRFDSQKAINKVFEITLDDFLAYANALKKVDCRNADDFEVVQHFLYNYDNLDDIDISEQEFEKIFKKLNLDKKSLLYVDIPKYKEYDRYDLDNYSDGETALKIEENIMSFLFRYEGDWIMTLKEYSLGDKKAHNHYNDIIRILRTFHRKLYIYKCSIEDPNISTSISFATTINFDMLLAEEFEDKYHIKVYNADKGDNNAQKKDKTKYKLSKQSI
;
A
#
# COMPACT_ATOMS: atom_id res chain seq x y z
N MET A 1 -12.37 2.27 -11.74
CA MET A 1 -12.86 3.55 -12.36
C MET A 1 -14.27 3.40 -12.94
N TYR A 2 -15.00 4.50 -13.23
CA TYR A 2 -16.33 4.43 -13.86
C TYR A 2 -16.23 3.89 -15.29
N GLY A 3 -16.83 2.73 -15.54
CA GLY A 3 -16.83 2.12 -16.87
C GLY A 3 -17.88 2.73 -17.80
N SER A 4 -17.66 2.68 -19.12
CA SER A 4 -18.62 3.16 -20.11
C SER A 4 -20.01 2.54 -19.91
N LYS A 5 -20.07 1.24 -19.62
CA LYS A 5 -21.33 0.52 -19.33
C LYS A 5 -22.06 1.10 -18.11
N GLU A 6 -21.33 1.41 -17.05
CA GLU A 6 -21.88 1.97 -15.81
C GLU A 6 -22.50 3.35 -16.07
N ILE A 7 -21.79 4.20 -16.81
CA ILE A 7 -22.24 5.55 -17.18
C ILE A 7 -23.49 5.47 -18.06
N LYS A 8 -23.53 4.57 -19.05
CA LYS A 8 -24.72 4.34 -19.90
C LYS A 8 -25.93 3.90 -19.09
N ILE A 9 -25.75 3.00 -18.11
CA ILE A 9 -26.83 2.56 -17.21
C ILE A 9 -27.33 3.73 -16.37
N ALA A 10 -26.44 4.53 -15.78
CA ALA A 10 -26.81 5.69 -14.98
C ALA A 10 -27.57 6.75 -15.80
N LEU A 11 -27.14 7.01 -17.04
CA LEU A 11 -27.81 7.90 -17.98
C LEU A 11 -29.24 7.43 -18.29
N ARG A 12 -29.40 6.16 -18.68
CA ARG A 12 -30.71 5.58 -19.02
C ARG A 12 -31.67 5.59 -17.83
N LYS A 13 -31.17 5.27 -16.64
CA LYS A 13 -31.96 5.38 -15.39
C LYS A 13 -32.41 6.82 -15.14
N TYR A 14 -31.52 7.78 -15.33
CA TYR A 14 -31.86 9.19 -15.17
C TYR A 14 -32.93 9.64 -16.16
N ILE A 15 -32.79 9.34 -17.45
CA ILE A 15 -33.77 9.67 -18.50
C ILE A 15 -35.13 9.03 -18.16
N ALA A 16 -35.15 7.75 -17.81
CA ALA A 16 -36.38 7.04 -17.44
C ALA A 16 -37.06 7.64 -16.20
N SER A 17 -36.29 8.02 -15.19
CA SER A 17 -36.82 8.58 -13.93
C SER A 17 -37.33 10.02 -14.04
N THR A 18 -36.75 10.82 -14.95
CA THR A 18 -37.06 12.24 -15.09
C THR A 18 -37.97 12.54 -16.28
N GLY A 19 -38.16 11.58 -17.19
CA GLY A 19 -38.85 11.80 -18.47
C GLY A 19 -38.14 12.81 -19.37
N ASN A 20 -36.85 13.09 -19.13
CA ASN A 20 -36.09 14.07 -19.89
C ASN A 20 -35.89 13.62 -21.34
N LYS A 21 -36.46 14.36 -22.29
CA LYS A 21 -36.35 14.11 -23.74
C LYS A 21 -35.36 15.06 -24.45
N THR A 22 -34.72 15.96 -23.72
CA THR A 22 -33.82 16.98 -24.28
C THR A 22 -32.36 16.55 -24.28
N ILE A 23 -32.01 15.50 -23.52
CA ILE A 23 -30.69 14.88 -23.56
C ILE A 23 -30.62 13.94 -24.75
N ASP A 24 -29.68 14.19 -25.66
CA ASP A 24 -29.34 13.26 -26.74
C ASP A 24 -28.54 12.07 -26.17
N GLU A 25 -29.24 10.97 -25.89
CA GLU A 25 -28.63 9.74 -25.38
C GLU A 25 -27.58 9.20 -26.36
N GLN A 26 -27.83 9.25 -27.67
CA GLN A 26 -26.96 8.63 -28.66
C GLN A 26 -25.62 9.34 -28.72
N SER A 27 -25.59 10.67 -28.72
CA SER A 27 -24.34 11.44 -28.66
C SER A 27 -23.51 11.10 -27.42
N VAL A 28 -24.14 10.88 -26.25
CA VAL A 28 -23.40 10.46 -25.04
C VAL A 28 -22.88 9.03 -25.15
N VAL A 29 -23.67 8.13 -25.76
CA VAL A 29 -23.26 6.76 -26.03
C VAL A 29 -22.06 6.72 -26.98
N ASP A 30 -22.09 7.51 -28.06
CA ASP A 30 -21.03 7.61 -29.07
C ASP A 30 -19.73 8.14 -28.45
N ILE A 31 -19.82 9.16 -27.57
CA ILE A 31 -18.66 9.62 -26.77
C ILE A 31 -18.06 8.45 -26.00
N LEU A 32 -18.88 7.66 -25.31
CA LEU A 32 -18.42 6.56 -24.45
C LEU A 32 -17.85 5.38 -25.24
N ASP A 33 -18.38 5.12 -26.43
CA ASP A 33 -17.93 4.06 -27.34
C ASP A 33 -16.66 4.40 -28.09
N GLY A 34 -16.32 5.69 -28.22
CA GLY A 34 -15.07 6.16 -28.82
C GLY A 34 -13.78 5.81 -28.07
N GLY A 35 -13.82 5.03 -26.97
CA GLY A 35 -12.60 4.58 -26.28
C GLY A 35 -11.79 5.70 -25.59
N ALA A 36 -10.71 5.35 -24.90
CA ALA A 36 -9.92 6.32 -24.12
C ALA A 36 -9.32 7.45 -25.00
N ASP A 37 -9.06 7.14 -26.27
CA ASP A 37 -8.50 8.00 -27.32
C ASP A 37 -9.53 8.91 -28.02
N ARG A 38 -10.77 8.93 -27.53
CA ARG A 38 -11.84 9.82 -28.00
C ARG A 38 -11.41 11.29 -28.08
N ASP A 39 -11.93 11.98 -29.10
CA ASP A 39 -11.71 13.41 -29.31
C ASP A 39 -12.35 14.23 -28.18
N PHE A 40 -11.51 14.72 -27.26
CA PHE A 40 -11.97 15.49 -26.11
C PHE A 40 -12.64 16.79 -26.51
N ASP A 41 -12.18 17.47 -27.55
CA ASP A 41 -12.73 18.76 -27.96
C ASP A 41 -14.16 18.59 -28.47
N LYS A 42 -14.42 17.57 -29.31
CA LYS A 42 -15.78 17.21 -29.74
C LYS A 42 -16.66 16.77 -28.58
N ALA A 43 -16.17 15.90 -27.71
CA ALA A 43 -16.91 15.47 -26.53
C ALA A 43 -17.25 16.67 -25.62
N SER A 44 -16.35 17.64 -25.51
CA SER A 44 -16.53 18.82 -24.68
C SER A 44 -17.64 19.75 -25.17
N GLN A 45 -17.82 19.87 -26.48
CA GLN A 45 -18.90 20.66 -27.08
C GLN A 45 -20.26 20.05 -26.72
N ILE A 46 -20.43 18.74 -26.90
CA ILE A 46 -21.66 18.01 -26.54
C ILE A 46 -21.94 18.12 -25.04
N VAL A 47 -20.92 17.92 -24.18
CA VAL A 47 -21.08 18.04 -22.73
C VAL A 47 -21.46 19.45 -22.30
N LYS A 48 -20.88 20.49 -22.92
CA LYS A 48 -21.26 21.88 -22.70
C LYS A 48 -22.72 22.15 -23.04
N GLU A 49 -23.18 21.68 -24.20
CA GLU A 49 -24.59 21.82 -24.61
C GLU A 49 -25.54 21.15 -23.61
N ILE A 50 -25.22 19.94 -23.17
CA ILE A 50 -26.00 19.25 -22.13
C ILE A 50 -25.94 20.02 -20.81
N ARG A 51 -24.77 20.53 -20.42
CA ARG A 51 -24.59 21.32 -19.19
C ARG A 51 -25.44 22.58 -19.19
N HIS A 52 -25.62 23.24 -20.34
CA HIS A 52 -26.47 24.42 -20.47
C HIS A 52 -27.95 24.15 -20.17
N GLN A 53 -28.40 22.89 -20.28
CA GLN A 53 -29.76 22.49 -19.91
C GLN A 53 -29.99 22.51 -18.38
N PHE A 54 -28.93 22.49 -17.58
CA PHE A 54 -29.00 22.58 -16.11
C PHE A 54 -28.79 24.02 -15.65
N ARG A 55 -29.63 24.53 -14.74
CA ARG A 55 -29.48 25.92 -14.26
C ARG A 55 -28.13 26.16 -13.58
N VAL A 56 -27.60 27.37 -13.71
CA VAL A 56 -26.42 27.81 -12.95
C VAL A 56 -26.73 27.68 -11.45
N GLY A 57 -25.88 26.97 -10.70
CA GLY A 57 -26.09 26.69 -9.27
C GLY A 57 -26.87 25.41 -8.95
N GLN A 58 -27.49 24.74 -9.92
CA GLN A 58 -28.07 23.41 -9.70
C GLN A 58 -27.01 22.31 -9.78
N SER A 59 -27.19 21.29 -8.94
CA SER A 59 -26.34 20.10 -8.93
C SER A 59 -26.59 19.30 -10.22
N ILE A 60 -25.53 19.01 -10.98
CA ILE A 60 -25.63 18.16 -12.18
C ILE A 60 -25.93 16.70 -11.79
N PRO A 61 -26.58 15.91 -12.65
CA PRO A 61 -26.90 14.51 -12.34
C PRO A 61 -25.66 13.63 -12.26
N GLU A 62 -25.79 12.53 -11.52
CA GLU A 62 -24.75 11.51 -11.30
C GLU A 62 -24.04 11.08 -12.57
N TRP A 63 -24.78 10.65 -13.60
CA TRP A 63 -24.21 10.16 -14.85
C TRP A 63 -23.31 11.21 -15.53
N LEU A 64 -23.67 12.50 -15.45
CA LEU A 64 -22.89 13.59 -16.05
C LEU A 64 -21.61 13.84 -15.27
N ARG A 65 -21.61 13.66 -13.94
CA ARG A 65 -20.40 13.71 -13.12
C ARG A 65 -19.47 12.53 -13.41
N MET A 66 -20.02 11.33 -13.56
CA MET A 66 -19.24 10.14 -13.95
C MET A 66 -18.62 10.30 -15.34
N LEU A 67 -19.39 10.81 -16.31
CA LEU A 67 -18.91 11.12 -17.65
C LEU A 67 -17.79 12.18 -17.61
N THR A 68 -18.02 13.28 -16.89
CA THR A 68 -17.01 14.35 -16.68
C THR A 68 -15.71 13.77 -16.13
N PHE A 69 -15.80 12.93 -15.10
CA PHE A 69 -14.65 12.27 -14.53
C PHE A 69 -13.92 11.41 -15.57
N ARG A 70 -14.65 10.59 -16.32
CA ARG A 70 -14.10 9.67 -17.31
C ARG A 70 -13.36 10.42 -18.42
N LEU A 71 -13.97 11.47 -18.97
CA LEU A 71 -13.37 12.30 -20.02
C LEU A 71 -12.06 12.95 -19.56
N ILE A 72 -12.07 13.55 -18.37
CA ILE A 72 -10.88 14.20 -17.83
C ILE A 72 -9.79 13.17 -17.51
N TYR A 73 -10.16 12.04 -16.88
CA TYR A 73 -9.20 10.99 -16.54
C TYR A 73 -8.53 10.41 -17.79
N ASP A 74 -9.30 10.04 -18.80
CA ASP A 74 -8.78 9.43 -20.02
C ASP A 74 -7.85 10.43 -20.75
N TYR A 75 -8.27 11.70 -20.88
CA TYR A 75 -7.46 12.73 -21.51
C TYR A 75 -6.15 13.01 -20.74
N LEU A 76 -6.22 13.16 -19.42
CA LEU A 76 -5.02 13.37 -18.59
C LEU A 76 -4.07 12.16 -18.64
N SER A 77 -4.61 10.94 -18.73
CA SER A 77 -3.80 9.72 -18.82
C SER A 77 -2.99 9.71 -20.12
N ILE A 78 -3.64 9.99 -21.26
CA ILE A 78 -2.99 10.06 -22.58
C ILE A 78 -1.95 11.18 -22.63
N GLU A 79 -2.30 12.38 -22.17
CA GLU A 79 -1.35 13.51 -22.16
C GLU A 79 -0.16 13.26 -21.25
N TYR A 80 -0.37 12.51 -20.16
CA TYR A 80 0.71 12.12 -19.27
C TYR A 80 1.68 11.14 -19.94
N GLU A 81 1.18 10.15 -20.68
CA GLU A 81 2.02 9.22 -21.45
C GLU A 81 2.86 9.97 -22.50
N LYS A 82 2.25 10.90 -23.24
CA LYS A 82 2.97 11.78 -24.18
C LYS A 82 4.06 12.58 -23.48
N LYS A 83 3.77 13.13 -22.30
CA LYS A 83 4.77 13.84 -21.49
C LYS A 83 5.91 12.92 -21.05
N MET A 84 5.61 11.70 -20.63
CA MET A 84 6.64 10.75 -20.21
C MET A 84 7.55 10.36 -21.38
N GLU A 85 6.98 10.12 -22.56
CA GLU A 85 7.75 9.86 -23.79
C GLU A 85 8.57 11.08 -24.21
N TYR A 86 8.03 12.29 -24.03
CA TYR A 86 8.77 13.52 -24.27
C TYR A 86 9.95 13.67 -23.32
N ASP A 87 9.74 13.46 -22.02
CA ASP A 87 10.73 13.64 -20.97
C ASP A 87 11.84 12.56 -21.02
N SER A 88 11.56 11.37 -21.55
CA SER A 88 12.53 10.27 -21.65
C SER A 88 13.63 10.50 -22.68
N LYS A 89 13.41 11.38 -23.68
CA LYS A 89 14.39 11.72 -24.71
C LYS A 89 15.44 12.69 -24.15
N GLU A 90 16.73 12.33 -24.21
CA GLU A 90 17.82 13.12 -23.60
C GLU A 90 17.93 14.54 -24.19
N GLU A 91 17.64 14.70 -25.48
CA GLU A 91 17.56 16.00 -26.18
C GLU A 91 16.54 16.96 -25.54
N ASN A 92 15.52 16.43 -24.86
CA ASN A 92 14.47 17.20 -24.21
C ASN A 92 14.82 17.53 -22.75
N ARG A 93 15.92 17.05 -22.18
CA ARG A 93 16.28 17.25 -20.76
C ARG A 93 16.23 18.71 -20.31
N LYS A 94 16.72 19.65 -21.12
CA LYS A 94 16.66 21.11 -20.84
C LYS A 94 15.30 21.73 -21.18
N LYS A 95 14.47 21.04 -21.98
CA LYS A 95 13.17 21.48 -22.47
C LYS A 95 11.97 20.92 -21.71
N ARG A 96 12.16 19.93 -20.81
CA ARG A 96 11.11 19.29 -19.98
C ARG A 96 10.14 20.29 -19.32
N LYS A 97 10.66 21.46 -18.91
CA LYS A 97 9.88 22.55 -18.30
C LYS A 97 8.89 23.25 -19.23
N PHE A 98 9.04 23.11 -20.55
CA PHE A 98 8.19 23.77 -21.54
C PHE A 98 6.99 22.93 -21.96
N TYR A 99 7.02 21.59 -21.77
CA TYR A 99 5.84 20.76 -21.94
C TYR A 99 4.85 21.02 -20.80
N LYS A 100 3.80 21.78 -21.08
CA LYS A 100 2.75 22.10 -20.11
C LYS A 100 1.66 21.04 -20.15
N MET A 101 1.48 20.35 -19.04
CA MET A 101 0.32 19.47 -18.88
C MET A 101 -0.96 20.30 -18.74
N PRO A 102 -2.07 19.87 -19.35
CA PRO A 102 -3.38 20.39 -19.02
C PRO A 102 -3.69 20.12 -17.54
N THR A 103 -4.45 21.02 -16.92
CA THR A 103 -4.91 20.85 -15.54
C THR A 103 -6.32 20.32 -15.51
N GLN A 104 -6.71 19.63 -14.44
CA GLN A 104 -8.11 19.25 -14.23
C GLN A 104 -9.05 20.46 -14.29
N ILE A 105 -8.61 21.61 -13.79
CA ILE A 105 -9.40 22.85 -13.80
C ILE A 105 -9.64 23.33 -15.24
N SER A 106 -8.61 23.39 -16.07
CA SER A 106 -8.75 23.81 -17.48
C SER A 106 -9.64 22.85 -18.28
N LEU A 107 -9.59 21.54 -17.97
CA LEU A 107 -10.44 20.56 -18.63
C LEU A 107 -11.90 20.64 -18.14
N LEU A 108 -12.14 20.94 -16.87
CA LEU A 108 -13.48 21.22 -16.36
C LEU A 108 -14.09 22.46 -17.03
N GLU A 109 -13.31 23.54 -17.17
CA GLU A 109 -13.74 24.76 -17.86
C GLU A 109 -14.08 24.46 -19.33
N ALA A 110 -13.29 23.62 -19.99
CA ALA A 110 -13.57 23.14 -21.33
C ALA A 110 -14.87 22.32 -21.44
N LEU A 111 -15.35 21.71 -20.35
CA LEU A 111 -16.65 21.02 -20.26
C LEU A 111 -17.79 21.93 -19.79
N GLY A 112 -17.54 23.23 -19.55
CA GLY A 112 -18.54 24.16 -19.00
C GLY A 112 -18.83 23.94 -17.51
N LEU A 113 -17.90 23.29 -16.80
CA LEU A 113 -18.00 22.93 -15.39
C LEU A 113 -16.96 23.69 -14.55
N ASN A 114 -17.14 23.71 -13.24
CA ASN A 114 -16.19 24.30 -12.30
C ASN A 114 -15.67 23.25 -11.31
N LYS A 115 -14.62 23.60 -10.55
CA LYS A 115 -13.97 22.70 -9.59
C LYS A 115 -14.90 22.08 -8.55
N LYS A 116 -16.03 22.74 -8.22
CA LYS A 116 -16.98 22.25 -7.22
C LYS A 116 -17.65 20.95 -7.62
N VAL A 117 -17.56 20.52 -8.88
CA VAL A 117 -18.07 19.20 -9.33
C VAL A 117 -17.41 18.02 -8.60
N PHE A 118 -16.18 18.20 -8.12
CA PHE A 118 -15.43 17.18 -7.37
C PHE A 118 -15.09 17.61 -5.92
N ASP A 119 -15.71 18.68 -5.41
CA ASP A 119 -15.48 19.13 -4.03
C ASP A 119 -16.31 18.29 -3.05
N ARG A 120 -15.75 18.02 -1.85
CA ARG A 120 -16.42 17.31 -0.74
C ARG A 120 -17.75 17.94 -0.30
N THR A 121 -17.97 19.21 -0.60
CA THR A 121 -19.19 19.95 -0.25
C THR A 121 -20.27 19.87 -1.32
N SER A 122 -19.95 19.40 -2.52
CA SER A 122 -21.00 19.05 -3.48
C SER A 122 -21.70 17.80 -2.95
N SER A 123 -22.99 17.60 -3.23
CA SER A 123 -23.69 16.35 -2.87
C SER A 123 -23.06 15.10 -3.51
N TRP A 124 -22.04 15.31 -4.33
CA TRP A 124 -21.14 14.33 -4.86
C TRP A 124 -19.85 14.31 -4.05
N ASN A 125 -19.55 13.17 -3.45
CA ASN A 125 -18.32 13.08 -2.72
C ASN A 125 -17.11 12.74 -3.63
N MET A 126 -17.18 12.42 -4.93
CA MET A 126 -16.06 11.79 -5.68
C MET A 126 -14.60 12.28 -5.48
N TYR A 127 -13.68 11.29 -5.44
CA TYR A 127 -12.23 11.46 -5.64
C TYR A 127 -11.93 11.95 -7.07
N SER A 128 -11.01 12.91 -7.25
CA SER A 128 -10.83 13.63 -8.51
C SER A 128 -10.02 12.86 -9.58
N PRO A 129 -10.22 13.14 -10.89
CA PRO A 129 -9.46 12.51 -11.98
C PRO A 129 -7.95 12.61 -11.82
N GLU A 130 -7.43 13.78 -11.44
CA GLU A 130 -6.00 13.99 -11.25
C GLU A 130 -5.44 13.12 -10.11
N MET A 131 -6.19 12.99 -9.01
CA MET A 131 -5.79 12.12 -7.91
C MET A 131 -5.80 10.65 -8.35
N LYS A 132 -6.81 10.20 -9.12
CA LYS A 132 -6.83 8.83 -9.66
C LYS A 132 -5.66 8.57 -10.60
N LEU A 133 -5.29 9.55 -11.42
CA LEU A 133 -4.13 9.42 -12.29
C LEU A 133 -2.83 9.31 -11.48
N ARG A 134 -2.71 9.99 -10.33
CA ARG A 134 -1.55 9.80 -9.44
C ARG A 134 -1.56 8.41 -8.80
N GLN A 135 -2.74 7.92 -8.43
CA GLN A 135 -2.92 6.60 -7.84
C GLN A 135 -2.74 5.44 -8.83
N SER A 136 -2.97 5.65 -10.12
CA SER A 136 -2.77 4.62 -11.14
C SER A 136 -1.29 4.38 -11.45
N LYS A 137 -0.40 5.30 -11.04
CA LYS A 137 1.04 5.23 -11.27
C LYS A 137 1.70 4.24 -10.33
N TYR A 138 2.04 3.10 -10.89
CA TYR A 138 2.88 2.13 -10.22
C TYR A 138 4.35 2.51 -10.39
N LYS A 139 5.05 2.67 -9.27
CA LYS A 139 6.52 2.76 -9.24
C LYS A 139 7.04 1.89 -8.10
N ALA A 140 7.15 0.60 -8.33
CA ALA A 140 7.82 -0.26 -7.37
C ALA A 140 9.33 0.01 -7.38
N LEU A 141 9.87 0.31 -6.20
CA LEU A 141 11.31 0.26 -5.97
C LEU A 141 11.65 -1.15 -5.49
N SER A 142 12.61 -1.81 -6.12
CA SER A 142 13.05 -3.13 -5.67
C SER A 142 14.07 -2.98 -4.54
N ILE A 143 13.60 -2.65 -3.33
CA ILE A 143 14.47 -2.63 -2.14
C ILE A 143 14.47 -4.02 -1.52
N PRO A 144 15.64 -4.64 -1.29
CA PRO A 144 15.77 -6.03 -0.86
C PRO A 144 15.53 -6.18 0.65
N PHE A 145 14.41 -5.65 1.18
CA PHE A 145 14.07 -5.85 2.58
C PHE A 145 13.63 -7.30 2.82
N THR A 146 14.41 -8.00 3.62
CA THR A 146 14.11 -9.37 4.06
C THR A 146 13.14 -9.35 5.24
N TYR A 147 13.20 -8.30 6.08
CA TYR A 147 12.27 -8.10 7.21
C TYR A 147 10.79 -8.08 6.79
N ALA A 148 10.49 -7.49 5.63
CA ALA A 148 9.16 -7.45 5.03
C ALA A 148 9.17 -8.15 3.65
N GLU A 149 9.89 -9.27 3.54
CA GLU A 149 10.09 -10.01 2.27
C GLU A 149 8.77 -10.24 1.53
N THR A 150 7.72 -10.50 2.29
CA THR A 150 6.36 -10.67 1.78
C THR A 150 5.84 -9.34 1.21
N GLU A 151 5.78 -8.27 1.97
CA GLU A 151 5.21 -6.99 1.52
C GLU A 151 6.12 -6.21 0.53
N THR A 152 7.33 -6.71 0.24
CA THR A 152 8.26 -6.15 -0.76
C THR A 152 8.41 -6.97 -2.03
N LYS A 153 7.86 -8.19 -2.08
CA LYS A 153 7.84 -8.98 -3.32
C LYS A 153 7.01 -8.21 -4.38
N PRO A 154 7.55 -8.01 -5.59
CA PRO A 154 6.92 -7.18 -6.62
C PRO A 154 5.45 -7.50 -6.88
N ILE A 155 5.09 -8.79 -6.92
CA ILE A 155 3.72 -9.22 -7.19
C ILE A 155 2.71 -8.77 -6.11
N TYR A 156 3.08 -8.83 -4.82
CA TYR A 156 2.17 -8.44 -3.75
C TYR A 156 2.02 -6.93 -3.68
N VAL A 157 3.12 -6.19 -3.94
CA VAL A 157 3.10 -4.73 -4.07
C VAL A 157 2.23 -4.30 -5.25
N ALA A 158 2.38 -4.97 -6.41
CA ALA A 158 1.56 -4.72 -7.60
C ALA A 158 0.08 -4.99 -7.32
N MET A 159 -0.25 -6.11 -6.66
CA MET A 159 -1.62 -6.44 -6.28
C MET A 159 -2.20 -5.42 -5.30
N LEU A 160 -1.48 -5.07 -4.23
CA LEU A 160 -1.93 -4.05 -3.27
C LEU A 160 -2.15 -2.70 -3.94
N HIS A 161 -1.17 -2.23 -4.72
CA HIS A 161 -1.32 -1.02 -5.51
C HIS A 161 -2.55 -1.09 -6.42
N HIS A 162 -2.79 -2.24 -7.06
CA HIS A 162 -3.94 -2.41 -7.93
C HIS A 162 -5.26 -2.29 -7.16
N ILE A 163 -5.43 -3.05 -6.08
CA ILE A 163 -6.62 -3.01 -5.21
C ILE A 163 -6.86 -1.57 -4.73
N ILE A 164 -5.81 -0.92 -4.21
CA ILE A 164 -5.87 0.46 -3.74
C ILE A 164 -6.32 1.38 -4.88
N SER A 165 -5.72 1.28 -6.07
CA SER A 165 -6.07 2.12 -7.23
C SER A 165 -7.53 2.00 -7.68
N GLU A 166 -8.13 0.83 -7.48
CA GLU A 166 -9.52 0.54 -7.83
C GLU A 166 -10.54 0.93 -6.74
N SER A 167 -10.09 1.26 -5.52
CA SER A 167 -10.96 1.77 -4.46
C SER A 167 -11.79 2.96 -4.97
N ARG A 168 -13.09 2.96 -4.71
CA ARG A 168 -13.98 4.05 -5.14
C ARG A 168 -14.42 4.92 -3.97
N ILE A 169 -13.99 4.58 -2.75
CA ILE A 169 -14.32 5.36 -1.57
C ILE A 169 -13.78 6.78 -1.71
N ILE A 170 -14.59 7.71 -1.22
CA ILE A 170 -14.23 9.11 -1.22
C ILE A 170 -13.43 9.38 0.03
N THR A 171 -12.12 9.33 -0.13
CA THR A 171 -11.18 9.82 0.86
C THR A 171 -9.87 10.16 0.18
N ASP A 172 -9.15 11.12 0.74
CA ASP A 172 -7.75 11.38 0.43
C ASP A 172 -6.83 10.89 1.56
N THR A 173 -7.38 10.13 2.51
CA THR A 173 -6.66 9.56 3.64
C THR A 173 -6.53 8.04 3.49
N PHE A 174 -5.29 7.56 3.45
CA PHE A 174 -4.93 6.15 3.53
C PHE A 174 -4.37 5.86 4.92
N VAL A 175 -4.80 4.76 5.54
CA VAL A 175 -4.35 4.36 6.88
C VAL A 175 -3.83 2.94 6.84
N ASP A 176 -2.55 2.77 7.15
CA ASP A 176 -1.87 1.50 7.36
C ASP A 176 -1.90 1.16 8.86
N VAL A 177 -2.62 0.10 9.23
CA VAL A 177 -2.77 -0.39 10.60
C VAL A 177 -1.97 -1.67 10.76
N PHE A 178 -1.17 -1.74 11.83
CA PHE A 178 -0.10 -2.74 12.01
C PHE A 178 1.01 -2.62 10.95
N GLY A 179 1.19 -1.40 10.42
CA GLY A 179 2.20 -1.12 9.43
C GLY A 179 3.59 -1.49 9.94
N LYS A 180 4.39 -2.09 9.06
CA LYS A 180 5.78 -2.43 9.38
C LYS A 180 6.66 -1.21 9.17
N MET A 181 7.13 -1.00 7.93
CA MET A 181 8.09 0.06 7.58
C MET A 181 7.50 1.17 6.71
N GLY A 182 6.17 1.20 6.57
CA GLY A 182 5.42 2.18 5.77
C GLY A 182 5.60 2.06 4.26
N TYR A 183 5.99 0.87 3.80
CA TYR A 183 6.19 0.59 2.39
C TYR A 183 4.89 0.70 1.58
N VAL A 184 3.79 0.13 2.07
CA VAL A 184 2.48 0.20 1.41
C VAL A 184 1.99 1.65 1.30
N PRO A 185 1.93 2.47 2.37
CA PRO A 185 1.56 3.87 2.21
C PRO A 185 2.53 4.65 1.31
N ALA A 186 3.83 4.35 1.33
CA ALA A 186 4.81 5.03 0.49
C ALA A 186 4.67 4.73 -1.02
N PHE A 187 4.40 3.48 -1.40
CA PHE A 187 4.49 3.02 -2.80
C PHE A 187 3.16 2.61 -3.43
N CYS A 188 2.15 2.27 -2.62
CA CYS A 188 0.85 1.84 -3.12
C CYS A 188 -0.22 2.93 -3.01
N ALA A 189 0.00 3.95 -2.18
CA ALA A 189 -1.01 4.97 -1.85
C ALA A 189 -0.63 6.40 -2.31
N GLU A 190 0.17 6.56 -3.37
CA GLU A 190 0.70 7.88 -3.79
C GLU A 190 -0.37 8.91 -4.19
N GLY A 191 -1.56 8.44 -4.59
CA GLY A 191 -2.71 9.32 -4.85
C GLY A 191 -3.37 9.93 -3.60
N TYR A 192 -3.06 9.43 -2.40
CA TYR A 192 -3.65 9.93 -1.16
C TYR A 192 -2.84 11.11 -0.61
N ALA A 193 -3.54 12.18 -0.25
CA ALA A 193 -2.93 13.38 0.31
C ALA A 193 -2.39 13.12 1.73
N LYS A 194 -3.14 12.34 2.52
CA LYS A 194 -2.77 11.94 3.87
C LYS A 194 -2.51 10.43 3.89
N LYS A 195 -1.29 10.03 4.25
CA LYS A 195 -0.86 8.63 4.34
C LYS A 195 -0.37 8.37 5.74
N VAL A 196 -1.16 7.65 6.54
CA VAL A 196 -0.90 7.43 7.96
C VAL A 196 -0.47 5.99 8.18
N MET A 197 0.46 5.79 9.09
CA MET A 197 0.89 4.47 9.54
C MET A 197 0.84 4.38 11.06
N PHE A 198 0.14 3.37 11.56
CA PHE A 198 0.10 2.95 12.96
C PHE A 198 0.90 1.66 13.12
N THR A 199 1.86 1.66 14.03
CA THR A 199 2.78 0.54 14.24
C THR A 199 3.16 0.42 15.71
N PRO A 200 3.36 -0.80 16.24
CA PRO A 200 3.87 -0.99 17.60
C PRO A 200 5.29 -0.45 17.79
N ASN A 201 6.05 -0.28 16.70
CA ASN A 201 7.44 0.18 16.72
C ASN A 201 7.58 1.66 16.35
N ALA A 202 6.58 2.48 16.69
CA ALA A 202 6.43 3.85 16.24
C ALA A 202 7.69 4.69 16.45
N ASP A 203 8.27 4.64 17.64
CA ASP A 203 9.44 5.44 17.98
C ASP A 203 10.69 5.01 17.20
N LEU A 204 10.86 3.71 16.96
CA LEU A 204 11.96 3.18 16.16
C LEU A 204 11.84 3.61 14.69
N PHE A 205 10.62 3.55 14.12
CA PHE A 205 10.38 3.93 12.74
C PHE A 205 10.41 5.44 12.52
N LYS A 206 9.99 6.26 13.49
CA LYS A 206 10.17 7.72 13.44
C LYS A 206 11.64 8.13 13.38
N LYS A 207 12.49 7.51 14.21
CA LYS A 207 13.96 7.74 14.16
C LYS A 207 14.54 7.33 12.81
N TYR A 208 14.10 6.17 12.30
CA TYR A 208 14.51 5.67 10.98
C TYR A 208 14.09 6.63 9.85
N TYR A 209 12.84 7.11 9.84
CA TYR A 209 12.35 8.05 8.83
C TYR A 209 13.12 9.36 8.88
N LYS A 210 13.40 9.88 10.08
CA LYS A 210 14.18 11.11 10.24
C LYS A 210 15.57 10.98 9.61
N GLY A 211 16.28 9.90 9.91
CA GLY A 211 17.61 9.64 9.35
C GLY A 211 17.60 9.47 7.83
N ILE A 212 16.59 8.79 7.27
CA ILE A 212 16.47 8.64 5.81
C ILE A 212 16.06 9.94 5.12
N THR A 213 15.14 10.72 5.68
CA THR A 213 14.47 11.81 4.96
C THR A 213 15.13 13.17 5.14
N ASP A 214 15.82 13.41 6.27
CA ASP A 214 16.52 14.68 6.52
C ASP A 214 17.84 14.77 5.75
N ASN A 215 18.60 13.67 5.63
CA ASN A 215 19.86 13.63 4.90
C ASN A 215 20.06 12.28 4.16
N PRO A 216 19.28 12.03 3.09
CA PRO A 216 19.30 10.76 2.40
C PRO A 216 20.65 10.42 1.75
N ILE A 217 21.40 11.42 1.27
CA ILE A 217 22.72 11.19 0.64
C ILE A 217 23.70 10.63 1.67
N LYS A 218 23.80 11.27 2.85
CA LYS A 218 24.67 10.78 3.93
C LYS A 218 24.27 9.39 4.41
N THR A 219 22.96 9.13 4.56
CA THR A 219 22.45 7.81 4.96
C THR A 219 22.77 6.74 3.91
N TYR A 220 22.65 7.07 2.62
CA TYR A 220 23.09 6.18 1.53
C TYR A 220 24.59 5.86 1.61
N ASP A 221 25.45 6.86 1.80
CA ASP A 221 26.90 6.65 1.93
C ASP A 221 27.26 5.78 3.15
N LEU A 222 26.49 5.88 4.24
CA LEU A 222 26.62 5.00 5.40
C LEU A 222 26.20 3.57 5.07
N ILE A 223 25.08 3.37 4.37
CA ILE A 223 24.61 2.04 3.92
C ILE A 223 25.66 1.37 3.04
N GLN A 224 26.25 2.09 2.07
CA GLN A 224 27.30 1.54 1.21
C GLN A 224 28.52 1.10 2.02
N ARG A 225 28.99 1.94 2.96
CA ARG A 225 30.10 1.59 3.87
C ARG A 225 29.80 0.36 4.73
N TYR A 226 28.60 0.23 5.27
CA TYR A 226 28.21 -0.96 6.04
C TYR A 226 28.09 -2.21 5.16
N GLY A 227 27.65 -2.04 3.91
CA GLY A 227 27.71 -3.11 2.93
C GLY A 227 29.16 -3.59 2.72
N ASP A 228 30.13 -2.67 2.62
CA ASP A 228 31.54 -3.04 2.34
C ASP A 228 32.12 -3.85 3.49
N ILE A 229 31.81 -3.46 4.73
CA ILE A 229 32.16 -4.20 5.94
C ILE A 229 31.48 -5.57 5.94
N ALA A 230 30.20 -5.65 5.56
CA ALA A 230 29.51 -6.93 5.46
C ALA A 230 30.17 -7.87 4.44
N LYS A 231 30.67 -7.36 3.31
CA LYS A 231 31.44 -8.14 2.33
C LYS A 231 32.78 -8.62 2.89
N GLU A 232 33.51 -7.76 3.60
CA GLU A 232 34.78 -8.12 4.24
C GLU A 232 34.57 -9.26 5.25
N ILE A 233 33.55 -9.14 6.12
CA ILE A 233 33.19 -10.21 7.06
C ILE A 233 32.89 -11.49 6.30
N LEU A 234 32.04 -11.45 5.27
CA LEU A 234 31.67 -12.64 4.50
C LEU A 234 32.86 -13.31 3.80
N GLY A 235 33.80 -12.54 3.26
CA GLY A 235 35.04 -13.03 2.66
C GLY A 235 35.98 -13.65 3.69
N SER A 236 36.01 -13.13 4.93
CA SER A 236 36.78 -13.74 6.02
C SER A 236 36.23 -15.11 6.48
N LEU A 237 35.01 -15.46 6.06
CA LEU A 237 34.30 -16.68 6.45
C LEU A 237 34.29 -17.74 5.33
N ASP A 238 35.23 -17.70 4.38
CA ASP A 238 35.32 -18.64 3.25
C ASP A 238 35.52 -20.11 3.65
N GLY A 239 36.02 -20.35 4.87
CA GLY A 239 36.11 -21.68 5.48
C GLY A 239 34.79 -22.24 6.03
N LEU A 240 33.76 -21.41 6.18
CA LEU A 240 32.45 -21.80 6.71
C LEU A 240 31.42 -21.99 5.58
N ARG A 241 30.41 -22.84 5.80
CA ARG A 241 29.32 -23.07 4.85
C ARG A 241 27.97 -23.11 5.55
N GLY A 242 26.91 -22.79 4.81
CA GLY A 242 25.53 -22.89 5.31
C GLY A 242 25.28 -22.08 6.58
N ARG A 243 24.61 -22.71 7.56
CA ARG A 243 24.18 -22.06 8.82
C ARG A 243 25.33 -21.51 9.66
N ALA A 244 26.46 -22.20 9.73
CA ALA A 244 27.61 -21.74 10.51
C ALA A 244 28.21 -20.44 9.94
N LYS A 245 28.24 -20.29 8.60
CA LYS A 245 28.68 -19.04 7.95
C LYS A 245 27.71 -17.90 8.26
N LEU A 246 26.41 -18.19 8.29
CA LEU A 246 25.36 -17.23 8.60
C LEU A 246 25.44 -16.74 10.05
N GLU A 247 25.48 -17.67 11.01
CA GLU A 247 25.52 -17.35 12.44
C GLU A 247 26.78 -16.54 12.79
N GLU A 248 27.93 -16.90 12.24
CA GLU A 248 29.17 -16.15 12.47
C GLU A 248 29.18 -14.78 11.76
N PHE A 249 28.57 -14.68 10.58
CA PHE A 249 28.37 -13.38 9.92
C PHE A 249 27.47 -12.47 10.76
N GLU A 250 26.30 -12.97 11.17
CA GLU A 250 25.36 -12.25 12.01
C GLU A 250 26.06 -11.81 13.29
N ARG A 251 26.73 -12.72 14.01
CA ARG A 251 27.45 -12.40 15.24
C ARG A 251 28.47 -11.27 15.04
N ARG A 252 29.34 -11.35 14.03
CA ARG A 252 30.36 -10.31 13.77
C ARG A 252 29.76 -8.99 13.33
N PHE A 253 28.72 -9.02 12.49
CA PHE A 253 28.02 -7.83 12.04
C PHE A 253 27.24 -7.17 13.19
N TYR A 254 26.65 -7.97 14.09
CA TYR A 254 25.99 -7.49 15.31
C TYR A 254 26.97 -6.95 16.34
N ASP A 255 28.13 -7.58 16.53
CA ASP A 255 29.19 -7.04 17.38
C ASP A 255 29.63 -5.66 16.86
N TYR A 256 29.81 -5.53 15.53
CA TYR A 256 30.09 -4.26 14.89
C TYR A 256 28.97 -3.22 15.07
N LYS A 257 27.69 -3.63 14.91
CA LYS A 257 26.50 -2.79 15.11
C LYS A 257 26.36 -2.35 16.57
N ALA A 258 26.52 -3.27 17.51
CA ALA A 258 26.42 -3.02 18.95
C ALA A 258 27.52 -2.07 19.42
N VAL A 259 28.76 -2.24 18.96
CA VAL A 259 29.86 -1.31 19.26
C VAL A 259 29.58 0.09 18.70
N ARG A 260 29.06 0.22 17.46
CA ARG A 260 28.72 1.53 16.88
C ARG A 260 27.51 2.20 17.56
N VAL A 261 26.46 1.44 17.85
CA VAL A 261 25.28 1.93 18.57
C VAL A 261 25.67 2.32 20.00
N LEU A 262 26.48 1.53 20.71
CA LEU A 262 26.93 1.85 22.07
C LEU A 262 27.96 3.00 22.11
N CYS A 263 28.77 3.18 21.07
CA CYS A 263 29.75 4.27 21.00
C CYS A 263 29.18 5.60 20.44
N SER A 264 28.09 5.56 19.66
CA SER A 264 27.45 6.76 19.06
C SER A 264 26.07 7.11 19.66
N ILE A 265 25.38 6.20 20.35
CA ILE A 265 24.03 6.41 20.89
C ILE A 265 24.06 6.11 22.39
N LYS A 266 24.24 7.16 23.21
CA LYS A 266 23.75 7.09 24.59
C LYS A 266 22.23 7.08 24.52
N GLU A 267 21.61 5.98 24.91
CA GLU A 267 20.16 5.94 25.15
C GLU A 267 19.78 7.10 26.09
N PRO A 268 18.66 7.80 25.85
CA PRO A 268 18.12 8.65 26.89
C PRO A 268 17.65 7.73 28.02
N GLU A 269 18.41 7.76 29.12
CA GLU A 269 17.99 7.18 30.39
C GLU A 269 16.56 7.65 30.69
N THR A 270 15.62 6.73 30.76
CA THR A 270 14.29 6.98 31.29
C THR A 270 14.38 7.12 32.81
N LYS A 271 14.81 8.32 33.23
CA LYS A 271 14.70 8.99 34.54
C LYS A 271 15.08 8.18 35.81
N LYS A 272 16.18 8.61 36.46
CA LYS A 272 16.15 9.51 37.63
C LYS A 272 17.58 9.81 38.14
N ASN A 273 18.07 11.02 37.91
CA ASN A 273 18.57 11.98 38.92
C ASN A 273 19.58 12.97 38.33
N ASP A 274 19.24 14.24 38.55
CA ASP A 274 20.02 15.45 38.80
C ASP A 274 21.46 15.67 38.27
N ASP A 275 21.62 16.92 37.83
CA ASP A 275 22.85 17.69 37.64
C ASP A 275 23.87 17.20 36.60
N CYS A 276 23.80 17.84 35.42
CA CYS A 276 24.78 18.87 35.07
C CYS A 276 24.54 19.43 33.66
N ASN A 277 24.38 20.75 33.58
CA ASN A 277 24.53 21.52 32.36
C ASN A 277 25.91 21.29 31.73
N LYS A 278 25.97 20.74 30.52
CA LYS A 278 27.03 21.09 29.55
C LYS A 278 26.51 21.04 28.13
N LYS A 279 26.56 22.23 27.52
CA LYS A 279 26.30 22.56 26.11
C LYS A 279 26.61 21.41 25.15
N MET A 280 25.60 20.89 24.46
CA MET A 280 25.79 20.08 23.25
C MET A 280 25.16 20.81 22.07
N SER A 281 26.04 21.53 21.36
CA SER A 281 25.83 22.21 20.10
C SER A 281 25.75 21.20 18.95
N GLU A 282 24.71 21.33 18.10
CA GLU A 282 24.74 21.04 16.66
C GLU A 282 25.07 19.62 16.12
N THR A 283 24.67 18.52 16.79
CA THR A 283 24.82 17.14 16.24
C THR A 283 23.53 16.31 16.04
N LYS A 284 22.33 16.92 16.10
CA LYS A 284 21.06 16.15 16.09
C LYS A 284 20.68 15.41 14.79
N ALA A 285 21.25 15.76 13.64
CA ALA A 285 20.96 15.07 12.37
C ALA A 285 21.90 13.89 12.11
N ASP A 286 23.11 13.95 12.67
CA ASP A 286 24.17 12.99 12.42
C ASP A 286 23.88 11.64 13.09
N ASP A 287 23.34 11.66 14.30
CA ASP A 287 23.01 10.46 15.09
C ASP A 287 21.90 9.61 14.43
N PHE A 288 20.90 10.26 13.80
CA PHE A 288 19.80 9.54 13.16
C PHE A 288 20.18 8.92 11.81
N CYS A 289 21.13 9.51 11.06
CA CYS A 289 21.61 8.91 9.80
C CYS A 289 22.31 7.58 10.05
N GLU A 290 23.15 7.50 11.09
CA GLU A 290 23.85 6.28 11.48
C GLU A 290 22.87 5.19 11.93
N TYR A 291 21.94 5.54 12.83
CA TYR A 291 20.85 4.65 13.23
C TYR A 291 20.04 4.16 12.03
N ALA A 292 19.64 5.06 11.12
CA ALA A 292 18.80 4.70 10.00
C ALA A 292 19.51 3.80 8.98
N ALA A 293 20.80 4.05 8.71
CA ALA A 293 21.61 3.20 7.86
C ALA A 293 21.79 1.80 8.46
N LEU A 294 22.11 1.70 9.75
CA LEU A 294 22.19 0.41 10.44
C LEU A 294 20.85 -0.33 10.44
N LYS A 295 19.74 0.38 10.67
CA LYS A 295 18.40 -0.22 10.63
C LYS A 295 17.99 -0.65 9.23
N PHE A 296 18.39 0.09 8.19
CA PHE A 296 18.21 -0.32 6.79
C PHE A 296 18.95 -1.63 6.50
N CYS A 297 20.23 -1.70 6.85
CA CYS A 297 21.05 -2.91 6.71
C CYS A 297 20.48 -4.09 7.49
N ASP A 298 20.06 -3.87 8.74
CA ASP A 298 19.37 -4.85 9.59
C ASP A 298 18.13 -5.44 8.88
N MET A 299 17.31 -4.57 8.26
CA MET A 299 16.12 -5.01 7.52
C MET A 299 16.43 -5.73 6.20
N CYS A 300 17.64 -5.59 5.65
CA CYS A 300 18.08 -6.26 4.42
C CYS A 300 18.89 -7.54 4.67
N PHE A 301 19.65 -7.61 5.76
CA PHE A 301 20.62 -8.67 6.00
C PHE A 301 20.09 -9.75 6.94
N ASN A 302 19.15 -9.40 7.82
CA ASN A 302 18.65 -10.35 8.80
C ASN A 302 17.74 -11.39 8.16
N MET A 303 17.75 -12.59 8.74
CA MET A 303 16.69 -13.55 8.48
C MET A 303 15.32 -12.92 8.73
N PRO A 304 14.34 -13.12 7.82
CA PRO A 304 12.97 -12.69 8.07
C PRO A 304 12.47 -13.28 9.39
N TYR A 305 11.90 -12.45 10.26
CA TYR A 305 11.48 -12.84 11.60
C TYR A 305 10.53 -14.06 11.61
N TRP A 306 9.70 -14.22 10.56
CA TRP A 306 8.77 -15.34 10.42
C TRP A 306 9.42 -16.68 10.03
N LYS A 307 10.72 -16.68 9.66
CA LYS A 307 11.51 -17.90 9.42
C LYS A 307 12.19 -18.45 10.67
N GLN A 308 12.18 -17.73 11.81
CA GLN A 308 12.70 -18.28 13.07
C GLN A 308 11.89 -19.47 13.59
N GLY A 309 10.61 -19.59 13.23
CA GLY A 309 9.70 -20.65 13.71
C GLY A 309 9.48 -21.85 12.78
N SER A 310 10.18 -21.94 11.64
CA SER A 310 9.99 -23.01 10.63
C SER A 310 10.97 -24.17 10.82
N ILE A 311 11.14 -24.65 12.05
CA ILE A 311 11.89 -25.88 12.34
C ILE A 311 10.86 -27.02 12.38
N ILE A 312 10.78 -27.79 11.30
CA ILE A 312 10.15 -29.11 11.31
C ILE A 312 11.30 -30.10 11.05
N ASP A 313 11.59 -30.95 12.04
CA ASP A 313 12.49 -32.10 11.94
C ASP A 313 13.89 -31.87 11.33
N GLY A 314 14.52 -30.71 11.61
CA GLY A 314 15.94 -30.49 11.31
C GLY A 314 16.31 -30.36 9.83
N GLU A 315 15.38 -30.53 8.89
CA GLU A 315 15.62 -30.33 7.47
C GLU A 315 15.15 -28.95 7.00
N TYR A 316 16.13 -28.08 6.79
CA TYR A 316 16.00 -26.69 6.39
C TYR A 316 15.34 -26.56 5.00
N VAL A 317 14.10 -26.04 4.92
CA VAL A 317 13.52 -25.64 3.63
C VAL A 317 14.06 -24.25 3.24
N GLN A 318 15.09 -24.30 2.39
CA GLN A 318 15.73 -23.24 1.60
C GLN A 318 16.55 -22.14 2.29
N ARG A 319 17.86 -22.23 2.00
CA ARG A 319 18.97 -21.29 2.29
C ARG A 319 18.53 -19.83 2.14
N PHE A 320 18.39 -19.11 3.26
CA PHE A 320 18.57 -17.67 3.22
C PHE A 320 20.02 -17.40 2.80
N ASP A 321 20.20 -16.89 1.60
CA ASP A 321 21.51 -16.57 1.06
C ASP A 321 21.82 -15.10 1.39
N SER A 322 22.39 -14.89 2.58
CA SER A 322 22.79 -13.56 3.03
C SER A 322 23.74 -12.88 2.05
N GLN A 323 24.58 -13.64 1.33
CA GLN A 323 25.44 -13.09 0.30
C GLN A 323 24.61 -12.47 -0.83
N LYS A 324 23.57 -13.18 -1.29
CA LYS A 324 22.64 -12.66 -2.30
C LYS A 324 21.87 -11.44 -1.80
N ALA A 325 21.41 -11.44 -0.55
CA ALA A 325 20.70 -10.30 0.04
C ALA A 325 21.61 -9.06 0.18
N ILE A 326 22.85 -9.26 0.62
CA ILE A 326 23.87 -8.21 0.77
C ILE A 326 24.26 -7.65 -0.59
N ASN A 327 24.50 -8.51 -1.59
CA ASN A 327 24.82 -8.06 -2.94
C ASN A 327 23.72 -7.16 -3.53
N LYS A 328 22.45 -7.47 -3.26
CA LYS A 328 21.33 -6.63 -3.71
C LYS A 328 21.29 -5.25 -3.07
N VAL A 329 21.82 -5.06 -1.85
CA VAL A 329 21.90 -3.72 -1.24
C VAL A 329 22.86 -2.82 -2.02
N PHE A 330 23.90 -3.38 -2.62
CA PHE A 330 24.83 -2.65 -3.50
C PHE A 330 24.26 -2.36 -4.89
N GLU A 331 23.26 -3.13 -5.33
CA GLU A 331 22.54 -2.84 -6.57
C GLU A 331 21.61 -1.62 -6.43
N ILE A 332 21.35 -1.16 -5.20
CA ILE A 332 20.55 0.04 -4.94
C ILE A 332 21.34 1.27 -5.41
N THR A 333 20.83 1.91 -6.45
CA THR A 333 21.39 3.18 -6.93
C THR A 333 21.05 4.32 -5.97
N LEU A 334 21.84 5.40 -6.00
CA LEU A 334 21.51 6.61 -5.26
C LEU A 334 20.12 7.14 -5.65
N ASP A 335 19.77 7.10 -6.93
CA ASP A 335 18.47 7.56 -7.42
C ASP A 335 17.30 6.74 -6.85
N ASP A 336 17.45 5.41 -6.77
CA ASP A 336 16.45 4.53 -6.15
C ASP A 336 16.31 4.82 -4.64
N PHE A 337 17.43 5.03 -3.95
CA PHE A 337 17.42 5.39 -2.53
C PHE A 337 16.79 6.76 -2.28
N LEU A 338 17.11 7.76 -3.12
CA LEU A 338 16.49 9.08 -3.06
C LEU A 338 14.98 9.00 -3.35
N ALA A 339 14.56 8.14 -4.29
CA ALA A 339 13.14 7.89 -4.53
C ALA A 339 12.47 7.26 -3.30
N TYR A 340 13.14 6.32 -2.63
CA TYR A 340 12.65 5.71 -1.40
C TYR A 340 12.47 6.73 -0.27
N ALA A 341 13.49 7.54 -0.01
CA ALA A 341 13.45 8.58 1.00
C ALA A 341 12.33 9.60 0.72
N ASN A 342 12.18 10.02 -0.53
CA ASN A 342 11.13 10.96 -0.91
C ASN A 342 9.71 10.37 -0.77
N ALA A 343 9.54 9.07 -0.99
CA ALA A 343 8.26 8.41 -0.77
C ALA A 343 7.92 8.32 0.73
N LEU A 344 8.89 7.91 1.57
CA LEU A 344 8.74 7.84 3.02
C LEU A 344 8.48 9.21 3.67
N LYS A 345 9.07 10.28 3.15
CA LYS A 345 8.85 11.66 3.64
C LYS A 345 7.37 12.07 3.61
N LYS A 346 6.57 11.42 2.76
CA LYS A 346 5.13 11.68 2.63
C LYS A 346 4.27 10.79 3.53
N VAL A 347 4.87 9.91 4.34
CA VAL A 347 4.18 9.00 5.25
C VAL A 347 4.23 9.56 6.67
N ASP A 348 3.05 9.74 7.27
CA ASP A 348 2.86 10.15 8.65
C ASP A 348 2.88 8.92 9.57
N CYS A 349 4.07 8.60 10.11
CA CYS A 349 4.22 7.57 11.13
C CYS A 349 3.76 8.12 12.49
N ARG A 350 2.69 7.55 13.05
CA ARG A 350 2.07 7.98 14.32
C ARG A 350 2.89 7.52 15.52
N ASN A 351 2.69 8.12 16.69
CA ASN A 351 3.39 7.73 17.93
C ASN A 351 2.82 6.41 18.49
N ALA A 352 3.51 5.86 19.50
CA ALA A 352 3.08 4.65 20.19
C ALA A 352 1.70 4.85 20.84
N ASP A 353 1.46 5.97 21.53
CA ASP A 353 0.17 6.28 22.16
C ASP A 353 -1.01 6.23 21.17
N ASP A 354 -0.85 6.82 19.98
CA ASP A 354 -1.90 6.79 18.96
C ASP A 354 -2.11 5.34 18.44
N PHE A 355 -1.05 4.52 18.35
CA PHE A 355 -1.16 3.10 17.99
C PHE A 355 -1.89 2.31 19.08
N GLU A 356 -1.56 2.51 20.37
CA GLU A 356 -2.22 1.84 21.49
C GLU A 356 -3.73 2.12 21.51
N VAL A 357 -4.14 3.36 21.22
CA VAL A 357 -5.56 3.74 21.11
C VAL A 357 -6.25 2.94 19.99
N VAL A 358 -5.63 2.86 18.81
CA VAL A 358 -6.19 2.11 17.67
C VAL A 358 -6.22 0.61 17.95
N GLN A 359 -5.15 0.07 18.51
CA GLN A 359 -5.02 -1.34 18.86
C GLN A 359 -6.06 -1.75 19.89
N HIS A 360 -6.17 -1.01 20.99
CA HIS A 360 -7.14 -1.28 22.05
C HIS A 360 -8.56 -1.26 21.51
N PHE A 361 -8.90 -0.29 20.65
CA PHE A 361 -10.20 -0.21 19.99
C PHE A 361 -10.48 -1.44 19.12
N LEU A 362 -9.55 -1.80 18.24
CA LEU A 362 -9.73 -2.94 17.33
C LEU A 362 -9.84 -4.27 18.09
N TYR A 363 -9.04 -4.45 19.14
CA TYR A 363 -8.99 -5.69 19.90
C TYR A 363 -10.20 -5.89 20.80
N ASN A 364 -10.90 -4.81 21.18
CA ASN A 364 -12.03 -4.87 22.10
C ASN A 364 -13.36 -4.42 21.49
N TYR A 365 -13.44 -4.30 20.16
CA TYR A 365 -14.60 -3.69 19.48
C TYR A 365 -15.95 -4.28 19.87
N ASP A 366 -16.07 -5.61 19.97
CA ASP A 366 -17.33 -6.27 20.36
C ASP A 366 -17.60 -6.25 21.86
N ASN A 367 -16.61 -5.92 22.69
CA ASN A 367 -16.77 -5.74 24.15
C ASN A 367 -17.18 -4.30 24.50
N LEU A 368 -17.29 -3.41 23.51
CA LEU A 368 -17.90 -2.08 23.66
C LEU A 368 -19.42 -2.27 23.59
N ASP A 369 -20.00 -2.67 24.72
CA ASP A 369 -21.34 -3.26 24.94
C ASP A 369 -22.60 -2.46 24.52
N ASP A 370 -22.53 -1.55 23.54
CA ASP A 370 -23.73 -0.96 22.95
C ASP A 370 -23.46 -0.48 21.51
N ILE A 371 -24.30 -0.89 20.55
CA ILE A 371 -24.11 -0.61 19.11
C ILE A 371 -24.06 0.92 18.86
N ASP A 372 -24.89 1.68 19.58
CA ASP A 372 -24.93 3.16 19.50
C ASP A 372 -23.69 3.84 20.13
N ILE A 373 -23.04 3.20 21.10
CA ILE A 373 -21.81 3.71 21.72
C ILE A 373 -20.63 3.46 20.78
N SER A 374 -20.56 2.29 20.13
CA SER A 374 -19.45 1.90 19.25
C SER A 374 -19.27 2.80 18.01
N GLU A 375 -20.36 3.23 17.36
CA GLU A 375 -20.28 4.13 16.19
C GLU A 375 -19.88 5.55 16.60
N GLN A 376 -20.38 6.05 17.73
CA GLN A 376 -20.01 7.36 18.26
C GLN A 376 -18.58 7.38 18.79
N GLU A 377 -18.11 6.29 19.41
CA GLU A 377 -16.72 6.13 19.84
C GLU A 377 -15.77 6.02 18.67
N PHE A 378 -16.17 5.32 17.60
CA PHE A 378 -15.41 5.25 16.35
C PHE A 378 -15.16 6.64 15.75
N GLU A 379 -16.22 7.45 15.59
CA GLU A 379 -16.08 8.82 15.07
C GLU A 379 -15.23 9.68 16.00
N LYS A 380 -15.34 9.51 17.32
CA LYS A 380 -14.51 10.21 18.31
C LYS A 380 -13.03 9.83 18.17
N ILE A 381 -12.71 8.56 17.99
CA ILE A 381 -11.32 8.08 17.82
C ILE A 381 -10.73 8.63 16.53
N PHE A 382 -11.43 8.48 15.40
CA PHE A 382 -10.94 9.00 14.12
C PHE A 382 -10.77 10.52 14.16
N LYS A 383 -11.71 11.24 14.76
CA LYS A 383 -11.59 12.68 14.98
C LYS A 383 -10.41 13.04 15.88
N LYS A 384 -10.19 12.31 17.00
CA LYS A 384 -9.04 12.48 17.89
C LYS A 384 -7.71 12.26 17.17
N LEU A 385 -7.66 11.28 16.28
CA LEU A 385 -6.50 10.96 15.44
C LEU A 385 -6.40 11.84 14.18
N ASN A 386 -7.33 12.80 14.00
CA ASN A 386 -7.44 13.67 12.85
C ASN A 386 -7.60 12.91 11.51
N LEU A 387 -8.30 11.78 11.51
CA LEU A 387 -8.56 10.93 10.35
C LEU A 387 -9.97 11.15 9.80
N ASP A 388 -10.12 10.95 8.48
CA ASP A 388 -11.42 10.93 7.84
C ASP A 388 -12.13 9.60 8.16
N LYS A 389 -13.40 9.64 8.57
CA LYS A 389 -14.17 8.45 8.94
C LYS A 389 -14.41 7.45 7.81
N LYS A 390 -14.03 7.80 6.56
CA LYS A 390 -14.08 6.94 5.36
C LYS A 390 -12.68 6.70 4.77
N SER A 391 -11.62 6.96 5.52
CA SER A 391 -10.24 6.63 5.15
C SER A 391 -10.12 5.21 4.57
N LEU A 392 -9.28 5.01 3.55
CA LEU A 392 -9.03 3.66 3.06
C LEU A 392 -8.16 2.95 4.10
N LEU A 393 -8.69 1.90 4.72
CA LEU A 393 -7.97 1.14 5.76
C LEU A 393 -7.22 -0.03 5.12
N TYR A 394 -5.92 -0.11 5.35
CA TYR A 394 -5.12 -1.28 5.08
C TYR A 394 -4.73 -1.89 6.44
N VAL A 395 -5.23 -3.10 6.72
CA VAL A 395 -5.04 -3.79 7.99
C VAL A 395 -4.14 -5.01 7.75
N ASP A 396 -2.86 -4.88 8.09
CA ASP A 396 -1.86 -5.94 7.99
C ASP A 396 -1.90 -6.86 9.22
N ILE A 397 -3.00 -7.61 9.39
CA ILE A 397 -3.19 -8.43 10.60
C ILE A 397 -1.99 -9.35 10.87
N PRO A 398 -1.61 -9.55 12.14
CA PRO A 398 -0.54 -10.49 12.50
C PRO A 398 -0.83 -11.90 12.02
N LYS A 399 0.21 -12.72 11.83
CA LYS A 399 0.01 -14.17 11.73
C LYS A 399 -0.43 -14.74 13.09
N TYR A 400 -1.04 -15.92 13.06
CA TYR A 400 -1.53 -16.71 14.19
C TYR A 400 -0.50 -16.85 15.33
N LYS A 401 0.79 -17.01 15.02
CA LYS A 401 1.90 -17.10 15.99
C LYS A 401 2.64 -15.78 16.23
N GLU A 402 2.18 -14.70 15.62
CA GLU A 402 2.80 -13.38 15.69
C GLU A 402 2.08 -12.44 16.67
N TYR A 403 0.93 -12.86 17.21
CA TYR A 403 0.14 -12.09 18.19
C TYR A 403 0.88 -11.92 19.53
N ASP A 404 1.69 -12.91 19.94
CA ASP A 404 2.55 -12.84 21.14
C ASP A 404 3.48 -11.61 21.17
N ARG A 405 3.79 -11.03 20.00
CA ARG A 405 4.66 -9.85 19.87
C ARG A 405 3.99 -8.53 20.28
N TYR A 406 2.70 -8.55 20.52
CA TYR A 406 1.91 -7.37 20.86
C TYR A 406 1.63 -7.27 22.37
N ASP A 407 2.51 -7.87 23.19
CA ASP A 407 2.48 -7.85 24.66
C ASP A 407 1.13 -8.35 25.22
N LEU A 408 0.68 -9.48 24.68
CA LEU A 408 -0.62 -10.09 24.96
C LEU A 408 -0.61 -11.00 26.21
N ASP A 409 0.38 -10.86 27.10
CA ASP A 409 0.53 -11.65 28.34
C ASP A 409 -0.68 -11.57 29.29
N ASN A 410 -1.67 -10.71 29.01
CA ASN A 410 -2.86 -10.48 29.84
C ASN A 410 -4.15 -11.15 29.33
N TYR A 411 -4.15 -11.84 28.20
CA TYR A 411 -5.34 -12.55 27.72
C TYR A 411 -5.23 -14.04 28.07
N SER A 412 -6.20 -14.52 28.86
CA SER A 412 -6.21 -15.90 29.38
C SER A 412 -6.14 -16.93 28.25
N ASP A 413 -5.60 -18.12 28.54
CA ASP A 413 -5.28 -19.25 27.63
C ASP A 413 -6.40 -19.71 26.64
N GLY A 414 -7.59 -19.08 26.65
CA GLY A 414 -8.71 -19.31 25.73
C GLY A 414 -9.17 -18.09 24.90
N GLU A 415 -8.68 -16.87 25.15
CA GLU A 415 -8.97 -15.68 24.31
C GLU A 415 -8.06 -15.68 23.08
N THR A 416 -8.36 -16.62 22.20
CA THR A 416 -7.59 -16.96 21.01
C THR A 416 -7.35 -15.76 20.09
N ALA A 417 -6.23 -15.77 19.36
CA ALA A 417 -5.97 -14.86 18.22
C ALA A 417 -7.19 -14.71 17.28
N LEU A 418 -8.01 -15.76 17.17
CA LEU A 418 -9.25 -15.74 16.40
C LEU A 418 -10.28 -14.74 16.95
N LYS A 419 -10.40 -14.59 18.28
CA LYS A 419 -11.32 -13.62 18.89
C LYS A 419 -10.89 -12.18 18.60
N ILE A 420 -9.59 -11.90 18.60
CA ILE A 420 -9.05 -10.59 18.19
C ILE A 420 -9.40 -10.32 16.73
N GLU A 421 -9.18 -11.30 15.86
CA GLU A 421 -9.51 -11.20 14.43
C GLU A 421 -11.02 -11.05 14.19
N GLU A 422 -11.86 -11.75 14.97
CA GLU A 422 -13.31 -11.56 14.98
C GLU A 422 -13.68 -10.12 15.33
N ASN A 423 -13.10 -9.54 16.38
CA ASN A 423 -13.37 -8.15 16.76
C ASN A 423 -12.92 -7.16 15.67
N ILE A 424 -11.76 -7.39 15.04
CA ILE A 424 -11.29 -6.62 13.87
C ILE A 424 -12.28 -6.76 12.71
N MET A 425 -12.72 -7.98 12.39
CA MET A 425 -13.69 -8.23 11.31
C MET A 425 -15.04 -7.58 11.61
N SER A 426 -15.55 -7.68 12.83
CA SER A 426 -16.78 -7.02 13.29
C SER A 426 -16.70 -5.50 13.09
N PHE A 427 -15.55 -4.89 13.38
CA PHE A 427 -15.31 -3.48 13.08
C PHE A 427 -15.34 -3.22 11.56
N LEU A 428 -14.54 -3.95 10.78
CA LEU A 428 -14.46 -3.78 9.32
C LEU A 428 -15.81 -4.01 8.63
N PHE A 429 -16.67 -4.85 9.22
CA PHE A 429 -18.02 -5.13 8.73
C PHE A 429 -18.96 -3.94 8.89
N ARG A 430 -18.82 -3.18 9.97
CA ARG A 430 -19.62 -1.97 10.22
C ARG A 430 -18.99 -0.72 9.61
N TYR A 431 -17.71 -0.78 9.23
CA TYR A 431 -16.98 0.35 8.66
C TYR A 431 -17.60 0.85 7.33
N GLU A 432 -17.84 2.16 7.24
CA GLU A 432 -18.43 2.78 6.04
C GLU A 432 -17.44 2.94 4.88
N GLY A 433 -16.14 2.98 5.17
CA GLY A 433 -15.09 3.15 4.16
C GLY A 433 -14.69 1.85 3.46
N ASP A 434 -13.87 1.98 2.41
CA ASP A 434 -13.21 0.80 1.85
C ASP A 434 -12.12 0.31 2.80
N TRP A 435 -11.87 -1.00 2.78
CA TRP A 435 -10.79 -1.60 3.56
C TRP A 435 -10.17 -2.79 2.84
N ILE A 436 -8.91 -3.08 3.18
CA ILE A 436 -8.12 -4.20 2.69
C ILE A 436 -7.52 -4.87 3.92
N MET A 437 -7.80 -6.15 4.14
CA MET A 437 -7.24 -6.96 5.21
C MET A 437 -6.34 -8.05 4.60
N THR A 438 -5.09 -8.14 5.06
CA THR A 438 -4.19 -9.20 4.59
C THR A 438 -4.53 -10.53 5.25
N LEU A 439 -4.60 -11.60 4.47
CA LEU A 439 -4.75 -12.96 4.96
C LEU A 439 -3.50 -13.74 4.54
N LYS A 440 -2.65 -14.05 5.51
CA LYS A 440 -1.38 -14.75 5.27
C LYS A 440 -1.67 -16.26 5.31
N GLU A 441 -1.53 -16.94 4.18
CA GLU A 441 -1.70 -18.40 4.14
C GLU A 441 -0.50 -19.07 4.80
N TYR A 442 -0.78 -20.11 5.59
CA TYR A 442 0.25 -20.89 6.26
C TYR A 442 0.70 -22.03 5.37
N SER A 443 1.98 -22.38 5.45
CA SER A 443 2.54 -23.55 4.76
C SER A 443 1.73 -24.80 5.09
N LEU A 444 1.51 -25.66 4.09
CA LEU A 444 0.69 -26.88 4.14
C LEU A 444 1.03 -27.86 5.29
N GLY A 445 2.18 -27.70 5.96
CA GLY A 445 2.60 -28.51 7.11
C GLY A 445 2.00 -28.10 8.48
N ASP A 446 1.46 -26.88 8.64
CA ASP A 446 0.91 -26.42 9.93
C ASP A 446 -0.62 -26.54 9.94
N LYS A 447 -1.13 -27.70 10.38
CA LYS A 447 -2.57 -27.99 10.43
C LYS A 447 -3.35 -26.99 11.30
N LYS A 448 -2.78 -26.52 12.41
CA LYS A 448 -3.47 -25.56 13.30
C LYS A 448 -3.64 -24.23 12.59
N ALA A 449 -2.57 -23.74 11.96
CA ALA A 449 -2.61 -22.48 11.26
C ALA A 449 -3.48 -22.55 9.98
N HIS A 450 -3.51 -23.70 9.29
CA HIS A 450 -4.44 -23.93 8.19
C HIS A 450 -5.91 -23.94 8.63
N ASN A 451 -6.23 -24.60 9.76
CA ASN A 451 -7.58 -24.58 10.33
C ASN A 451 -7.98 -23.15 10.73
N HIS A 452 -7.09 -22.42 11.38
CA HIS A 452 -7.27 -21.01 11.76
C HIS A 452 -7.58 -20.13 10.53
N TYR A 453 -6.84 -20.28 9.44
CA TYR A 453 -7.15 -19.59 8.17
C TYR A 453 -8.56 -19.92 7.67
N ASN A 454 -8.97 -21.19 7.69
CA ASN A 454 -10.32 -21.59 7.27
C ASN A 454 -11.41 -21.04 8.20
N ASP A 455 -11.15 -20.88 9.50
CA ASP A 455 -12.06 -20.24 10.44
C ASP A 455 -12.29 -18.76 10.09
N ILE A 456 -11.22 -18.01 9.79
CA ILE A 456 -11.33 -16.63 9.30
C ILE A 456 -12.18 -16.57 8.02
N ILE A 457 -11.93 -17.44 7.04
CA ILE A 457 -12.70 -17.48 5.79
C ILE A 457 -14.18 -17.79 6.06
N ARG A 458 -14.49 -18.67 7.02
CA ARG A 458 -15.86 -18.98 7.42
C ARG A 458 -16.55 -17.75 8.02
N ILE A 459 -15.86 -16.99 8.87
CA ILE A 459 -16.39 -15.75 9.46
C ILE A 459 -16.60 -14.70 8.37
N LEU A 460 -15.66 -14.51 7.44
CA LEU A 460 -15.83 -13.56 6.33
C LEU A 460 -17.07 -13.85 5.46
N ARG A 461 -17.47 -15.13 5.33
CA ARG A 461 -18.69 -15.53 4.60
C ARG A 461 -20.00 -15.21 5.32
N THR A 462 -19.97 -14.89 6.61
CA THR A 462 -21.20 -14.50 7.33
C THR A 462 -21.55 -13.03 7.08
N PHE A 463 -20.66 -12.27 6.44
CA PHE A 463 -20.86 -10.86 6.19
C PHE A 463 -21.94 -10.60 5.15
N HIS A 464 -22.90 -9.72 5.48
CA HIS A 464 -24.03 -9.42 4.60
C HIS A 464 -23.65 -8.59 3.36
N ARG A 465 -22.54 -7.84 3.41
CA ARG A 465 -22.04 -7.14 2.22
C ARG A 465 -21.12 -8.07 1.45
N LYS A 466 -21.22 -8.03 0.13
CA LYS A 466 -20.38 -8.79 -0.78
C LYS A 466 -18.91 -8.46 -0.59
N LEU A 467 -18.07 -9.47 -0.34
CA LEU A 467 -16.63 -9.33 -0.22
C LEU A 467 -15.90 -9.99 -1.38
N TYR A 468 -14.65 -9.57 -1.53
CA TYR A 468 -13.73 -10.12 -2.52
C TYR A 468 -12.45 -10.55 -1.83
N ILE A 469 -11.99 -11.75 -2.17
CA ILE A 469 -10.68 -12.25 -1.77
C ILE A 469 -9.84 -12.35 -3.04
N TYR A 470 -8.78 -11.55 -3.10
CA TYR A 470 -7.77 -11.62 -4.15
C TYR A 470 -6.60 -12.43 -3.64
N LYS A 471 -6.34 -13.59 -4.24
CA LYS A 471 -5.21 -14.44 -3.87
C LYS A 471 -4.07 -14.24 -4.83
N CYS A 472 -2.89 -14.06 -4.26
CA CYS A 472 -1.63 -13.98 -4.96
C CYS A 472 -0.71 -15.07 -4.43
N SER A 473 -0.12 -15.85 -5.32
CA SER A 473 0.78 -16.94 -4.96
C SER A 473 2.02 -16.95 -5.83
N ILE A 474 3.12 -17.38 -5.21
CA ILE A 474 4.41 -17.59 -5.86
C ILE A 474 4.54 -19.09 -6.06
N GLU A 475 4.56 -19.53 -7.32
CA GLU A 475 4.78 -20.92 -7.68
C GLU A 475 6.29 -21.17 -7.76
N ASP A 476 6.90 -21.32 -6.59
CA ASP A 476 8.26 -21.84 -6.44
C ASP A 476 8.15 -23.23 -5.78
N PRO A 477 8.61 -24.32 -6.41
CA PRO A 477 8.48 -25.67 -5.86
C PRO A 477 9.14 -25.85 -4.48
N ASN A 478 9.96 -24.89 -4.06
CA ASN A 478 10.64 -24.90 -2.77
C ASN A 478 10.11 -23.87 -1.76
N ILE A 479 9.30 -22.89 -2.19
CA ILE A 479 8.70 -21.84 -1.34
C ILE A 479 7.29 -21.56 -1.88
N SER A 480 6.30 -22.31 -1.41
CA SER A 480 4.90 -21.93 -1.62
C SER A 480 4.54 -20.86 -0.59
N THR A 481 4.60 -19.59 -1.00
CA THR A 481 4.03 -18.47 -0.23
C THR A 481 2.83 -17.91 -0.98
N SER A 482 1.70 -17.83 -0.28
CA SER A 482 0.47 -17.22 -0.75
C SER A 482 -0.01 -16.16 0.24
N ILE A 483 -0.50 -15.05 -0.31
CA ILE A 483 -1.22 -14.03 0.45
C ILE A 483 -2.56 -13.86 -0.24
N SER A 484 -3.60 -13.78 0.57
CA SER A 484 -4.93 -13.39 0.16
C SER A 484 -5.22 -11.99 0.70
N PHE A 485 -5.99 -11.19 -0.03
CA PHE A 485 -6.43 -9.86 0.40
C PHE A 485 -7.95 -9.86 0.42
N ALA A 486 -8.54 -9.82 1.62
CA ALA A 486 -9.97 -9.64 1.79
C ALA A 486 -10.30 -8.14 1.72
N THR A 487 -11.33 -7.77 0.97
CA THR A 487 -11.67 -6.36 0.76
C THR A 487 -13.11 -6.16 0.28
N THR A 488 -13.65 -4.96 0.53
CA THR A 488 -14.89 -4.44 -0.09
C THR A 488 -14.68 -4.00 -1.53
N ILE A 489 -13.42 -3.82 -1.97
CA ILE A 489 -13.09 -3.24 -3.26
C ILE A 489 -13.26 -4.27 -4.36
N ASN A 490 -14.26 -4.04 -5.21
CA ASN A 490 -14.51 -4.83 -6.40
C ASN A 490 -13.83 -4.24 -7.63
N PHE A 491 -12.99 -5.03 -8.28
CA PHE A 491 -12.59 -4.81 -9.67
C PHE A 491 -12.64 -6.13 -10.41
N ASP A 492 -12.96 -6.08 -11.71
CA ASP A 492 -12.86 -7.25 -12.56
C ASP A 492 -11.40 -7.72 -12.58
N MET A 493 -11.16 -9.03 -12.48
CA MET A 493 -9.79 -9.53 -12.51
C MET A 493 -9.12 -9.05 -13.80
N LEU A 494 -7.98 -8.37 -13.65
CA LEU A 494 -7.12 -7.99 -14.76
C LEU A 494 -6.91 -9.20 -15.66
N LEU A 495 -7.13 -9.04 -16.96
CA LEU A 495 -6.58 -9.97 -17.92
C LEU A 495 -5.07 -10.04 -17.64
N ALA A 496 -4.48 -11.23 -17.67
CA ALA A 496 -3.06 -11.39 -17.33
C ALA A 496 -2.18 -10.43 -18.15
N GLU A 497 -2.55 -10.20 -19.41
CA GLU A 497 -1.94 -9.24 -20.33
C GLU A 497 -2.03 -7.80 -19.81
N GLU A 498 -3.18 -7.32 -19.35
CA GLU A 498 -3.33 -5.97 -18.78
C GLU A 498 -2.51 -5.78 -17.49
N PHE A 499 -2.42 -6.84 -16.65
CA PHE A 499 -1.58 -6.83 -15.46
C PHE A 499 -0.10 -6.77 -15.84
N GLU A 500 0.31 -7.59 -16.81
CA GLU A 500 1.67 -7.63 -17.34
C GLU A 500 2.09 -6.30 -17.96
N ASP A 501 1.22 -5.68 -18.75
CA ASP A 501 1.48 -4.39 -19.39
C ASP A 501 1.64 -3.28 -18.35
N LYS A 502 0.79 -3.27 -17.32
CA LYS A 502 0.81 -2.22 -16.28
C LYS A 502 1.95 -2.38 -15.28
N TYR A 503 2.24 -3.60 -14.85
CA TYR A 503 3.16 -3.87 -13.74
C TYR A 503 4.48 -4.49 -14.17
N HIS A 504 4.61 -4.91 -15.44
CA HIS A 504 5.76 -5.62 -15.99
C HIS A 504 6.10 -6.91 -15.22
N ILE A 505 5.07 -7.57 -14.67
CA ILE A 505 5.19 -8.81 -13.91
C ILE A 505 4.37 -9.88 -14.61
N LYS A 506 5.04 -10.95 -15.05
CA LYS A 506 4.37 -12.11 -15.67
C LYS A 506 3.48 -12.83 -14.68
N VAL A 507 2.21 -13.02 -15.04
CA VAL A 507 1.20 -13.68 -14.20
C VAL A 507 0.34 -14.63 -15.03
N TYR A 508 -0.26 -15.63 -14.40
CA TYR A 508 -1.32 -16.40 -15.03
C TYR A 508 -2.59 -16.42 -14.16
N ASN A 509 -3.74 -16.51 -14.82
CA ASN A 509 -5.04 -16.48 -14.16
C ASN A 509 -5.56 -17.90 -13.95
N ALA A 510 -5.83 -18.27 -12.69
CA ALA A 510 -6.28 -19.61 -12.33
C ALA A 510 -7.74 -19.88 -12.72
N ASP A 511 -8.60 -18.87 -12.70
CA ASP A 511 -10.05 -19.05 -12.76
C ASP A 511 -10.59 -19.19 -14.19
N LYS A 512 -9.78 -18.87 -15.21
CA LYS A 512 -10.16 -18.99 -16.63
C LYS A 512 -9.72 -20.29 -17.30
N GLY A 513 -9.10 -21.23 -16.56
CA GLY A 513 -8.64 -22.49 -17.15
C GLY A 513 -7.70 -22.25 -18.34
N ASP A 514 -6.73 -21.34 -18.18
CA ASP A 514 -5.76 -21.03 -19.22
C ASP A 514 -4.97 -22.31 -19.56
N ASN A 515 -5.42 -23.00 -20.61
CA ASN A 515 -4.97 -24.34 -21.02
C ASN A 515 -3.62 -24.31 -21.74
N ASN A 516 -2.99 -23.15 -21.85
CA ASN A 516 -1.63 -23.03 -22.37
C ASN A 516 -0.63 -23.52 -21.31
N ALA A 517 -0.44 -24.84 -21.24
CA ALA A 517 0.59 -25.48 -20.42
C ALA A 517 1.99 -24.86 -20.65
N GLN A 518 2.28 -24.36 -21.86
CA GLN A 518 3.52 -23.63 -22.16
C GLN A 518 3.63 -22.23 -21.50
N LYS A 519 2.52 -21.56 -21.15
CA LYS A 519 2.53 -20.30 -20.36
C LYS A 519 2.71 -20.58 -18.85
N LYS A 520 2.24 -21.73 -18.35
CA LYS A 520 2.44 -22.14 -16.94
C LYS A 520 3.91 -22.42 -16.61
N ASP A 521 4.64 -23.09 -17.49
CA ASP A 521 6.05 -23.46 -17.26
C ASP A 521 7.05 -22.29 -17.17
N LYS A 522 6.63 -21.05 -17.50
CA LYS A 522 7.50 -19.87 -17.49
C LYS A 522 7.08 -18.78 -16.49
N THR A 523 5.97 -18.96 -15.77
CA THR A 523 5.35 -17.87 -15.00
C THR A 523 5.37 -18.17 -13.51
N LYS A 524 6.07 -17.34 -12.74
CA LYS A 524 6.29 -17.55 -11.29
C LYS A 524 5.09 -17.16 -10.41
N TYR A 525 4.11 -16.45 -10.94
CA TYR A 525 3.05 -15.82 -10.16
C TYR A 525 1.64 -16.20 -10.62
N LYS A 526 0.78 -16.51 -9.66
CA LYS A 526 -0.62 -16.91 -9.88
C LYS A 526 -1.58 -15.98 -9.14
N LEU A 527 -2.60 -15.52 -9.88
CA LEU A 527 -3.68 -14.67 -9.39
C LEU A 527 -5.03 -15.40 -9.46
N SER A 528 -5.87 -15.21 -8.44
CA SER A 528 -7.28 -15.64 -8.46
C SER A 528 -8.16 -14.69 -7.65
N LYS A 529 -9.46 -14.70 -7.93
CA LYS A 529 -10.47 -13.90 -7.23
C LYS A 529 -11.62 -14.78 -6.79
N GLN A 530 -11.93 -14.72 -5.50
CA GLN A 530 -13.13 -15.32 -4.94
C GLN A 530 -14.09 -14.21 -4.51
N SER A 531 -15.34 -14.31 -4.96
CA SER A 531 -16.43 -13.54 -4.33
C SER A 531 -17.00 -14.39 -3.20
N ILE A 532 -17.16 -13.80 -2.02
CA ILE A 532 -17.79 -14.44 -0.87
C ILE A 532 -18.94 -13.61 -0.32
#